data_AF-A0A1S3HY88-F1
#
_entry.id   AF-A0A1S3HY88-F1
#
_cell.length_a   1.000
_cell.length_b   1.000
_cell.length_c   1.000
_cell.angle_alpha   90.00
_cell.angle_beta   90.00
_cell.angle_gamma   90.00
#
_symmetry.space_group_name_H-M   'P 1'
#
loop_
_entity.id
_entity.type
_entity.pdbx_description
1 polymer ?
#
loop_
_entity_poly.entity_id
_entity_poly.type
_entity_poly.pdbx_seq_one_letter_code
_entity_poly.pdbx_strand_id
1 'polypeptide(L)'
;MAVARIIVAVLCFLSVSRGHVEQGSNDAASHSDIILARQKRFIDVQTIGQHLGKLLNTKTVPDSVSGALGALDKVTQLLTCLPTRCTGNCCSSPSYCSIPQLQSKVIRNPRAKFTLCKNPWKVRIDLDAKFNLPWWAKLLKIKVNPIIIPIDSREKEGVIQIKSTTTLAKASVIGIGLGKAKLELDLFLRYDCTKPRDNPSLRRKYNTMYTDGKPGPDGNKLFYKVDIKFKEYRKNFWCFCYKLKKTRALVAKKGHFAEGPKSCIRDSQRG
;
A
#
# COMPACT_ATOMS: atom_id res chain seq x y z
N MET A 1 -68.44 -17.06 -15.12
CA MET A 1 -67.09 -17.47 -15.56
C MET A 1 -66.15 -17.18 -14.38
N ALA A 2 -65.98 -18.06 -13.38
CA ALA A 2 -65.31 -19.37 -13.39
C ALA A 2 -63.95 -19.32 -14.11
N VAL A 3 -62.79 -19.70 -13.57
CA VAL A 3 -62.39 -20.44 -12.36
C VAL A 3 -60.88 -20.19 -12.15
N ALA A 4 -60.42 -20.43 -10.92
CA ALA A 4 -59.05 -20.34 -10.43
C ALA A 4 -58.05 -21.40 -10.99
N ARG A 5 -56.75 -21.09 -10.79
CA ARG A 5 -55.60 -21.98 -10.48
C ARG A 5 -55.36 -23.25 -11.31
N ILE A 6 -54.16 -23.36 -11.90
CA ILE A 6 -53.40 -24.62 -11.98
C ILE A 6 -51.89 -24.37 -11.76
N ILE A 7 -51.37 -25.06 -10.74
CA ILE A 7 -49.97 -25.36 -10.41
C ILE A 7 -49.52 -26.53 -11.30
N VAL A 8 -48.24 -26.67 -11.69
CA VAL A 8 -47.46 -27.92 -11.61
C VAL A 8 -46.00 -27.65 -11.99
N ALA A 9 -45.11 -28.02 -11.07
CA ALA A 9 -43.67 -28.21 -11.26
C ALA A 9 -43.40 -29.62 -11.82
N VAL A 10 -42.35 -29.80 -12.63
CA VAL A 10 -41.76 -31.13 -12.86
C VAL A 10 -40.24 -31.04 -12.74
N LEU A 11 -39.75 -31.92 -11.86
CA LEU A 11 -38.38 -32.15 -11.45
C LEU A 11 -37.55 -32.90 -12.51
N CYS A 12 -36.25 -32.63 -12.43
CA CYS A 12 -35.10 -33.53 -12.58
C CYS A 12 -35.27 -34.89 -13.28
N PHE A 13 -34.47 -35.11 -14.33
CA PHE A 13 -33.81 -36.39 -14.57
C PHE A 13 -32.33 -36.19 -14.90
N LEU A 14 -31.50 -36.95 -14.19
CA LEU A 14 -30.06 -37.12 -14.32
C LEU A 14 -29.73 -38.02 -15.51
N SER A 15 -28.68 -37.71 -16.28
CA SER A 15 -27.45 -38.52 -16.36
C SER A 15 -26.68 -38.37 -17.69
N VAL A 16 -25.42 -37.94 -17.53
CA VAL A 16 -24.20 -38.50 -18.14
C VAL A 16 -24.09 -38.52 -19.68
N SER A 17 -23.25 -37.63 -20.21
CA SER A 17 -22.16 -38.04 -21.11
C SER A 17 -20.97 -37.09 -20.99
N ARG A 18 -19.81 -37.72 -20.77
CA ARG A 18 -18.46 -37.14 -20.69
C ARG A 18 -18.09 -36.39 -21.97
N GLY A 19 -17.44 -35.24 -21.80
CA GLY A 19 -16.66 -34.58 -22.84
C GLY A 19 -15.75 -33.53 -22.21
N HIS A 20 -14.47 -33.84 -22.09
CA HIS A 20 -13.40 -32.97 -21.63
C HIS A 20 -13.36 -31.63 -22.41
N VAL A 21 -13.35 -30.50 -21.68
CA VAL A 21 -12.50 -29.35 -22.03
C VAL A 21 -11.95 -28.77 -20.73
N GLU A 22 -10.63 -28.81 -20.61
CA GLU A 22 -9.80 -28.26 -19.54
C GLU A 22 -9.80 -26.72 -19.52
N GLN A 23 -9.22 -26.18 -18.44
CA GLN A 23 -8.84 -24.78 -18.19
C GLN A 23 -9.91 -23.85 -17.60
N GLY A 24 -10.06 -23.94 -16.27
CA GLY A 24 -10.74 -22.91 -15.49
C GLY A 24 -10.66 -23.12 -13.99
N SER A 25 -9.47 -23.33 -13.41
CA SER A 25 -9.38 -23.58 -11.95
C SER A 25 -8.07 -23.18 -11.26
N ASN A 26 -7.34 -22.18 -11.76
CA ASN A 26 -6.14 -21.68 -11.07
C ASN A 26 -6.25 -20.24 -10.53
N ASP A 27 -7.26 -19.46 -10.94
CA ASP A 27 -7.40 -18.05 -10.52
C ASP A 27 -8.29 -17.86 -9.29
N ALA A 28 -9.20 -18.80 -9.01
CA ALA A 28 -10.11 -18.73 -7.86
C ALA A 28 -9.41 -19.16 -6.55
N ALA A 29 -8.57 -20.21 -6.61
CA ALA A 29 -7.79 -20.69 -5.47
C ALA A 29 -6.76 -19.65 -4.97
N SER A 30 -6.12 -18.95 -5.91
CA SER A 30 -5.21 -17.82 -5.62
C SER A 30 -5.91 -16.67 -4.87
N HIS A 31 -7.16 -16.36 -5.23
CA HIS A 31 -7.93 -15.31 -4.57
C HIS A 31 -8.39 -15.72 -3.16
N SER A 32 -8.78 -16.98 -2.95
CA SER A 32 -9.19 -17.46 -1.63
C SER A 32 -8.04 -17.50 -0.63
N ASP A 33 -6.84 -17.86 -1.06
CA ASP A 33 -5.66 -17.91 -0.18
C ASP A 33 -5.23 -16.51 0.28
N ILE A 34 -5.35 -15.51 -0.59
CA ILE A 34 -5.09 -14.09 -0.27
C ILE A 34 -6.16 -13.55 0.70
N ILE A 35 -7.43 -13.96 0.54
CA ILE A 35 -8.53 -13.57 1.44
C ILE A 35 -8.38 -14.25 2.82
N LEU A 36 -7.90 -15.50 2.87
CA LEU A 36 -7.65 -16.23 4.12
C LEU A 36 -6.42 -15.67 4.86
N ALA A 37 -5.37 -15.28 4.13
CA ALA A 37 -4.23 -14.54 4.69
C ALA A 37 -4.63 -13.16 5.26
N ARG A 38 -5.75 -12.60 4.78
CA ARG A 38 -6.31 -11.31 5.24
C ARG A 38 -6.91 -11.38 6.65
N GLN A 39 -7.40 -12.54 7.08
CA GLN A 39 -7.91 -12.75 8.44
C GLN A 39 -6.78 -13.00 9.46
N LYS A 40 -5.57 -13.34 9.01
CA LYS A 40 -4.40 -13.44 9.88
C LYS A 40 -3.63 -12.13 9.89
N ARG A 41 -3.17 -11.72 11.08
CA ARG A 41 -2.33 -10.53 11.34
C ARG A 41 -0.94 -10.59 10.65
N PHE A 42 -0.72 -11.57 9.78
CA PHE A 42 0.57 -11.89 9.19
C PHE A 42 0.69 -11.29 7.78
N ILE A 43 1.89 -10.89 7.36
CA ILE A 43 2.23 -10.61 5.96
C ILE A 43 3.14 -11.77 5.53
N ASP A 44 2.69 -12.57 4.57
CA ASP A 44 3.49 -13.67 4.03
C ASP A 44 4.41 -13.15 2.91
N VAL A 45 5.64 -12.80 3.29
CA VAL A 45 6.67 -12.26 2.38
C VAL A 45 7.00 -13.24 1.26
N GLN A 46 7.04 -14.54 1.55
CA GLN A 46 7.39 -15.57 0.58
C GLN A 46 6.29 -15.75 -0.47
N THR A 47 5.03 -15.86 -0.03
CA THR A 47 3.89 -15.96 -0.95
C THR A 47 3.75 -14.72 -1.81
N ILE A 48 3.92 -13.52 -1.23
CA ILE A 48 3.94 -12.26 -2.00
C ILE A 48 5.08 -12.29 -3.03
N GLY A 49 6.29 -12.69 -2.62
CA GLY A 49 7.45 -12.76 -3.50
C GLY A 49 7.26 -13.73 -4.66
N GLN A 50 6.70 -14.93 -4.40
CA GLN A 50 6.39 -15.91 -5.45
C GLN A 50 5.33 -15.40 -6.42
N HIS A 51 4.27 -14.78 -5.91
CA HIS A 51 3.22 -14.22 -6.76
C HIS A 51 3.76 -13.09 -7.65
N LEU A 52 4.56 -12.19 -7.08
CA LEU A 52 5.24 -11.13 -7.83
C LEU A 52 6.26 -11.67 -8.84
N GLY A 53 6.96 -12.76 -8.47
CA GLY A 53 7.90 -13.46 -9.34
C GLY A 53 7.22 -13.97 -10.61
N LYS A 54 6.05 -14.62 -10.45
CA LYS A 54 5.20 -15.04 -11.57
C LYS A 54 4.71 -13.85 -12.38
N LEU A 55 4.17 -12.82 -11.71
CA LEU A 55 3.59 -11.63 -12.35
C LEU A 55 4.61 -10.86 -13.21
N LEU A 56 5.79 -10.61 -12.67
CA LEU A 56 6.83 -9.80 -13.32
C LEU A 56 7.79 -10.64 -14.16
N ASN A 57 7.54 -11.95 -14.30
CA ASN A 57 8.44 -12.90 -14.94
C ASN A 57 9.89 -12.74 -14.44
N THR A 58 10.08 -12.95 -13.13
CA THR A 58 11.38 -12.90 -12.47
C THR A 58 11.53 -14.07 -11.51
N LYS A 59 12.72 -14.69 -11.50
CA LYS A 59 13.01 -15.84 -10.64
C LYS A 59 13.11 -15.45 -9.17
N THR A 60 13.58 -14.24 -8.90
CA THR A 60 13.79 -13.73 -7.53
C THR A 60 13.24 -12.32 -7.40
N VAL A 61 12.49 -12.11 -6.32
CA VAL A 61 12.01 -10.80 -5.85
C VAL A 61 12.65 -10.57 -4.48
N PRO A 62 13.34 -9.43 -4.25
CA PRO A 62 13.96 -9.17 -2.95
C PRO A 62 12.92 -9.13 -1.82
N ASP A 63 13.26 -9.68 -0.64
CA ASP A 63 12.36 -9.68 0.52
C ASP A 63 11.96 -8.27 0.98
N SER A 64 12.85 -7.28 0.78
CA SER A 64 12.53 -5.87 1.02
C SER A 64 11.38 -5.36 0.14
N VAL A 65 11.30 -5.83 -1.11
CA VAL A 65 10.20 -5.50 -2.05
C VAL A 65 8.90 -6.17 -1.61
N SER A 66 8.95 -7.47 -1.35
CA SER A 66 7.77 -8.25 -0.90
C SER A 66 7.23 -7.73 0.44
N GLY A 67 8.12 -7.46 1.39
CA GLY A 67 7.77 -6.89 2.69
C GLY A 67 7.20 -5.47 2.58
N ALA A 68 7.78 -4.61 1.73
CA ALA A 68 7.25 -3.26 1.48
C ALA A 68 5.83 -3.30 0.91
N LEU A 69 5.59 -4.17 -0.07
CA LEU A 69 4.28 -4.32 -0.69
C LEU A 69 3.24 -4.88 0.27
N GLY A 70 3.62 -5.88 1.07
CA GLY A 70 2.74 -6.40 2.12
C GLY A 70 2.41 -5.36 3.18
N ALA A 71 3.39 -4.54 3.59
CA ALA A 71 3.16 -3.48 4.57
C ALA A 71 2.27 -2.37 4.02
N LEU A 72 2.45 -2.01 2.74
CA LEU A 72 1.54 -1.09 2.04
C LEU A 72 0.13 -1.68 1.93
N ASP A 73 -0.02 -2.97 1.65
CA ASP A 73 -1.32 -3.64 1.52
C ASP A 73 -2.21 -3.53 2.77
N LYS A 74 -1.62 -3.60 3.98
CA LYS A 74 -2.36 -3.39 5.24
C LYS A 74 -3.03 -2.01 5.34
N VAL A 75 -2.66 -1.11 4.45
CA VAL A 75 -3.14 0.27 4.38
C VAL A 75 -3.87 0.60 3.09
N THR A 76 -3.43 0.03 1.97
CA THR A 76 -3.89 0.42 0.63
C THR A 76 -4.70 -0.64 -0.09
N GLN A 77 -4.78 -1.87 0.46
CA GLN A 77 -5.36 -3.03 -0.22
C GLN A 77 -4.71 -3.31 -1.59
N LEU A 78 -3.44 -2.94 -1.74
CA LEU A 78 -2.67 -3.02 -2.98
C LEU A 78 -2.62 -4.44 -3.54
N LEU A 79 -2.56 -5.49 -2.70
CA LEU A 79 -2.50 -6.87 -3.15
C LEU A 79 -3.80 -7.28 -3.85
N THR A 80 -4.96 -6.87 -3.34
CA THR A 80 -6.24 -7.12 -4.04
C THR A 80 -6.41 -6.27 -5.31
N CYS A 81 -5.65 -5.18 -5.43
CA CYS A 81 -5.57 -4.38 -6.64
C CYS A 81 -4.32 -4.70 -7.46
N LEU A 82 -3.79 -5.92 -7.32
CA LEU A 82 -2.49 -6.27 -7.88
C LEU A 82 -2.44 -5.95 -9.37
N PRO A 83 -1.29 -5.47 -9.86
CA PRO A 83 -1.18 -5.07 -11.23
C PRO A 83 -1.28 -6.28 -12.17
N THR A 84 -2.33 -6.43 -12.97
CA THR A 84 -2.48 -7.62 -13.85
C THR A 84 -2.04 -7.40 -15.29
N ARG A 85 -1.83 -6.14 -15.70
CA ARG A 85 -1.40 -5.80 -17.07
C ARG A 85 0.06 -5.39 -17.08
N CYS A 86 0.91 -6.21 -17.69
CA CYS A 86 2.35 -5.96 -17.75
C CYS A 86 2.78 -5.41 -19.12
N THR A 87 3.64 -4.39 -19.09
CA THR A 87 4.26 -3.80 -20.27
C THR A 87 5.73 -3.56 -19.97
N GLY A 88 6.61 -4.30 -20.65
CA GLY A 88 8.04 -4.32 -20.35
C GLY A 88 8.30 -4.73 -18.89
N ASN A 89 8.97 -3.86 -18.14
CA ASN A 89 9.34 -4.11 -16.75
C ASN A 89 8.30 -3.64 -15.72
N CYS A 90 7.13 -3.18 -16.15
CA CYS A 90 6.11 -2.63 -15.26
C CYS A 90 4.79 -3.39 -15.40
N CYS A 91 4.16 -3.72 -14.28
CA CYS A 91 2.78 -4.20 -14.25
C CYS A 91 1.90 -3.13 -13.61
N SER A 92 0.72 -2.88 -14.19
CA SER A 92 -0.26 -1.89 -13.71
C SER A 92 -1.62 -2.52 -13.42
N SER A 93 -2.31 -2.02 -12.39
CA SER A 93 -3.71 -2.40 -12.09
C SER A 93 -4.57 -2.11 -13.33
N PRO A 94 -5.52 -2.99 -13.68
CA PRO A 94 -6.34 -2.80 -14.87
C PRO A 94 -7.27 -1.58 -14.72
N SER A 95 -7.70 -1.30 -13.49
CA SER A 95 -8.61 -0.22 -13.13
C SER A 95 -8.20 0.43 -11.81
N TYR A 96 -8.91 1.50 -11.44
CA TYR A 96 -8.80 2.14 -10.14
C TYR A 96 -9.51 1.30 -9.07
N CYS A 97 -8.81 0.94 -8.01
CA CYS A 97 -9.39 0.22 -6.87
C CYS A 97 -9.70 1.16 -5.71
N SER A 98 -10.75 0.85 -4.96
CA SER A 98 -11.13 1.60 -3.77
C SER A 98 -10.08 1.47 -2.66
N ILE A 99 -9.72 2.58 -2.01
CA ILE A 99 -8.80 2.62 -0.86
C ILE A 99 -9.49 3.30 0.32
N PRO A 100 -10.51 2.66 0.93
CA PRO A 100 -11.35 3.29 1.95
C PRO A 100 -10.56 3.77 3.17
N GLN A 101 -9.38 3.20 3.45
CA GLN A 101 -8.52 3.60 4.56
C GLN A 101 -7.97 5.02 4.43
N LEU A 102 -7.96 5.60 3.22
CA LEU A 102 -7.56 6.99 2.98
C LEU A 102 -8.74 7.97 3.10
N GLN A 103 -9.97 7.47 3.25
CA GLN A 103 -11.16 8.29 3.30
C GLN A 103 -11.18 9.14 4.57
N SER A 104 -11.49 10.42 4.41
CA SER A 104 -11.53 11.37 5.52
C SER A 104 -12.49 12.53 5.19
N LYS A 105 -12.64 13.47 6.12
CA LYS A 105 -13.37 14.73 5.86
C LYS A 105 -12.81 15.53 4.67
N VAL A 106 -11.54 15.32 4.32
CA VAL A 106 -10.84 16.02 3.23
C VAL A 106 -10.79 15.20 1.95
N ILE A 107 -10.69 13.87 2.04
CA ILE A 107 -10.57 12.98 0.87
C ILE A 107 -11.80 12.08 0.82
N ARG A 108 -12.63 12.25 -0.20
CA ARG A 108 -13.83 11.43 -0.44
C ARG A 108 -13.59 10.47 -1.60
N ASN A 109 -14.14 9.26 -1.46
CA ASN A 109 -14.07 8.17 -2.42
C ASN A 109 -12.64 7.97 -3.01
N PRO A 110 -11.62 7.82 -2.15
CA PRO A 110 -10.26 7.57 -2.63
C PRO A 110 -10.18 6.26 -3.39
N ARG A 111 -9.66 6.34 -4.62
CA ARG A 111 -9.30 5.19 -5.43
C ARG A 111 -7.85 5.33 -5.86
N ALA A 112 -7.14 4.23 -6.11
CA ALA A 112 -5.86 4.33 -6.81
C ALA A 112 -5.66 3.21 -7.82
N LYS A 113 -4.82 3.53 -8.80
CA LYS A 113 -4.22 2.57 -9.71
C LYS A 113 -2.77 2.37 -9.26
N PHE A 114 -2.35 1.11 -9.14
CA PHE A 114 -0.99 0.78 -8.73
C PHE A 114 -0.19 0.32 -9.94
N THR A 115 1.05 0.77 -10.04
CA THR A 115 2.01 0.29 -11.02
C THR A 115 3.27 -0.14 -10.29
N LEU A 116 3.63 -1.42 -10.40
CA LEU A 116 4.87 -1.98 -9.89
C LEU A 116 5.85 -2.16 -11.04
N CYS A 117 7.03 -1.59 -10.94
CA CYS A 117 8.10 -1.77 -11.92
C CYS A 117 9.30 -2.47 -11.30
N LYS A 118 9.96 -3.33 -12.08
CA LYS A 118 11.31 -3.84 -11.84
C LYS A 118 12.35 -2.98 -12.58
N ASN A 119 13.60 -2.97 -12.10
CA ASN A 119 14.75 -2.32 -12.74
C ASN A 119 14.59 -0.80 -13.03
N PRO A 120 14.61 0.08 -12.01
CA PRO A 120 14.69 -0.21 -10.58
C PRO A 120 13.32 -0.54 -9.97
N TRP A 121 13.33 -1.21 -8.82
CA TRP A 121 12.12 -1.53 -8.07
C TRP A 121 11.42 -0.26 -7.59
N LYS A 122 10.18 -0.05 -8.03
CA LYS A 122 9.36 1.10 -7.62
C LYS A 122 7.87 0.78 -7.68
N VAL A 123 7.14 1.37 -6.74
CA VAL A 123 5.68 1.40 -6.73
C VAL A 123 5.23 2.79 -7.08
N ARG A 124 4.40 2.91 -8.11
CA ARG A 124 3.69 4.13 -8.46
C ARG A 124 2.23 3.97 -8.06
N ILE A 125 1.69 4.97 -7.37
CA ILE A 125 0.30 5.03 -6.94
C ILE A 125 -0.31 6.26 -7.60
N ASP A 126 -1.16 6.05 -8.60
CA ASP A 126 -1.95 7.10 -9.21
C ASP A 126 -3.26 7.22 -8.42
N LEU A 127 -3.33 8.23 -7.55
CA LEU A 127 -4.49 8.48 -6.70
C LEU A 127 -5.56 9.25 -7.48
N ASP A 128 -6.78 8.71 -7.51
CA ASP A 128 -7.99 9.39 -7.95
C ASP A 128 -8.91 9.59 -6.75
N ALA A 129 -9.08 10.83 -6.32
CA ALA A 129 -9.90 11.14 -5.16
C ALA A 129 -10.56 12.51 -5.28
N LYS A 130 -11.73 12.65 -4.66
CA LYS A 130 -12.42 13.94 -4.54
C LYS A 130 -11.94 14.66 -3.28
N PHE A 131 -11.29 15.80 -3.45
CA PHE A 131 -10.82 16.61 -2.34
C PHE A 131 -11.90 17.61 -1.91
N ASN A 132 -12.41 17.46 -0.69
CA ASN A 132 -13.27 18.43 -0.05
C ASN A 132 -12.41 19.57 0.52
N LEU A 133 -12.01 20.47 -0.36
CA LEU A 133 -11.24 21.65 0.00
C LEU A 133 -12.17 22.83 0.37
N PRO A 134 -11.67 23.81 1.14
CA PRO A 134 -12.40 25.05 1.42
C PRO A 134 -12.89 25.73 0.12
N TRP A 135 -13.95 26.54 0.20
CA TRP A 135 -14.59 27.17 -0.95
C TRP A 135 -13.60 27.96 -1.85
N TRP A 136 -12.68 28.72 -1.25
CA TRP A 136 -11.64 29.46 -1.98
C TRP A 136 -10.68 28.54 -2.75
N ALA A 137 -10.58 27.28 -2.34
CA ALA A 137 -9.76 26.25 -2.98
C ALA A 137 -10.53 25.42 -4.03
N LYS A 138 -11.86 25.60 -4.16
CA LYS A 138 -12.66 24.97 -5.22
C LYS A 138 -12.49 25.65 -6.58
N LEU A 139 -12.09 26.93 -6.60
CA LEU A 139 -11.78 27.69 -7.82
C LEU A 139 -10.43 27.29 -8.47
N LEU A 140 -9.81 26.20 -8.02
CA LEU A 140 -8.43 25.85 -8.34
C LEU A 140 -8.35 24.61 -9.24
N LYS A 141 -7.40 24.60 -10.16
CA LYS A 141 -7.03 23.39 -10.92
C LYS A 141 -6.24 22.44 -10.03
N ILE A 142 -6.92 21.47 -9.42
CA ILE A 142 -6.29 20.38 -8.65
C ILE A 142 -5.67 19.38 -9.64
N LYS A 143 -4.34 19.25 -9.62
CA LYS A 143 -3.63 18.20 -10.37
C LYS A 143 -2.95 17.26 -9.39
N VAL A 144 -3.53 16.07 -9.22
CA VAL A 144 -2.97 15.00 -8.40
C VAL A 144 -1.82 14.37 -9.18
N ASN A 145 -0.59 14.56 -8.67
CA ASN A 145 0.56 13.86 -9.23
C ASN A 145 0.62 12.44 -8.65
N PRO A 146 1.29 11.49 -9.34
CA PRO A 146 1.48 10.14 -8.82
C PRO A 146 2.38 10.15 -7.59
N ILE A 147 2.13 9.22 -6.66
CA ILE A 147 3.07 8.92 -5.57
C ILE A 147 4.05 7.89 -6.12
N ILE A 148 5.34 8.22 -6.13
CA ILE A 148 6.39 7.28 -6.53
C ILE A 148 7.15 6.87 -5.27
N ILE A 149 7.19 5.57 -5.04
CA ILE A 149 7.83 4.91 -3.91
C ILE A 149 8.96 4.07 -4.49
N PRO A 150 10.20 4.57 -4.51
CA PRO A 150 11.35 3.73 -4.83
C PRO A 150 11.55 2.71 -3.71
N ILE A 151 11.81 1.46 -4.06
CA ILE A 151 12.20 0.43 -3.10
C ILE A 151 13.65 0.10 -3.41
N ASP A 152 14.58 0.62 -2.61
CA ASP A 152 15.98 0.28 -2.77
C ASP A 152 16.23 -1.12 -2.19
N SER A 153 16.56 -2.07 -3.06
CA SER A 153 16.88 -3.44 -2.65
C SER A 153 18.34 -3.62 -2.21
N ARG A 154 19.15 -2.54 -2.21
CA ARG A 154 20.58 -2.57 -1.83
C ARG A 154 20.81 -2.21 -0.36
N GLU A 155 19.76 -1.84 0.38
CA GLU A 155 19.89 -1.51 1.80
C GLU A 155 20.38 -2.74 2.58
N LYS A 156 21.48 -2.56 3.31
CA LYS A 156 22.13 -3.61 4.11
C LYS A 156 21.71 -3.59 5.58
N GLU A 157 20.88 -2.62 5.97
CA GLU A 157 20.59 -2.31 7.38
C GLU A 157 19.31 -2.98 7.92
N GLY A 158 18.76 -3.98 7.23
CA GLY A 158 17.58 -4.78 7.63
C GLY A 158 16.28 -3.98 7.79
N VAL A 159 16.34 -2.67 7.54
CA VAL A 159 15.21 -1.74 7.54
C VAL A 159 15.21 -0.96 6.24
N ILE A 160 14.02 -0.65 5.77
CA ILE A 160 13.82 0.33 4.70
C ILE A 160 13.05 1.53 5.23
N GLN A 161 13.47 2.71 4.80
CA GLN A 161 12.69 3.93 4.97
C GLN A 161 12.35 4.54 3.61
N ILE A 162 11.06 4.54 3.30
CA ILE A 162 10.53 5.16 2.11
C ILE A 162 9.80 6.43 2.51
N LYS A 163 10.30 7.58 2.03
CA LYS A 163 9.59 8.85 2.09
C LYS A 163 9.21 9.29 0.69
N SER A 164 7.92 9.57 0.49
CA SER A 164 7.42 10.14 -0.76
C SER A 164 6.57 11.35 -0.43
N THR A 165 6.85 12.48 -1.08
CA THR A 165 6.06 13.70 -0.93
C THR A 165 5.58 14.16 -2.28
N THR A 166 4.27 14.13 -2.47
CA THR A 166 3.63 14.47 -3.74
C THR A 166 2.77 15.72 -3.57
N THR A 167 2.94 16.69 -4.47
CA THR A 167 2.03 17.85 -4.50
C THR A 167 0.74 17.44 -5.20
N LEU A 168 -0.37 17.45 -4.47
CA LEU A 168 -1.69 17.03 -4.95
C LEU A 168 -2.47 18.17 -5.61
N ALA A 169 -2.22 19.40 -5.18
CA ALA A 169 -2.91 20.58 -5.68
C ALA A 169 -1.99 21.79 -5.56
N LYS A 170 -2.05 22.67 -6.56
CA LYS A 170 -1.48 24.02 -6.49
C LYS A 170 -2.60 25.01 -6.79
N ALA A 171 -2.73 26.01 -5.93
CA ALA A 171 -3.60 27.15 -6.12
C ALA A 171 -2.80 28.25 -6.79
N SER A 172 -3.27 28.79 -7.91
CA SER A 172 -2.69 30.00 -8.52
C SER A 172 -3.80 30.90 -9.06
N VAL A 173 -3.68 32.20 -8.82
CA VAL A 173 -4.54 33.23 -9.42
C VAL A 173 -3.63 34.17 -10.19
N ILE A 174 -3.89 34.35 -11.49
CA ILE A 174 -3.09 35.23 -12.39
C ILE A 174 -1.58 34.92 -12.25
N GLY A 175 -1.21 33.64 -12.32
CA GLY A 175 0.18 33.18 -12.16
C GLY A 175 0.75 33.21 -10.73
N ILE A 176 0.12 33.91 -9.78
CA ILE A 176 0.58 33.98 -8.39
C ILE A 176 0.04 32.78 -7.60
N GLY A 177 0.95 31.89 -7.18
CA GLY A 177 0.59 30.72 -6.39
C GLY A 177 0.10 31.07 -4.98
N LEU A 178 -1.18 30.87 -4.66
CA LEU A 178 -1.78 31.22 -3.35
C LEU A 178 -1.63 30.13 -2.28
N GLY A 179 -1.49 28.88 -2.70
CA GLY A 179 -1.52 27.73 -1.80
C GLY A 179 -1.11 26.44 -2.49
N LYS A 180 -0.75 25.44 -1.72
CA LYS A 180 -0.45 24.09 -2.23
C LYS A 180 -0.83 23.04 -1.21
N ALA A 181 -1.36 21.91 -1.67
CA ALA A 181 -1.60 20.74 -0.84
C ALA A 181 -0.59 19.65 -1.21
N LYS A 182 -0.05 18.99 -0.18
CA LYS A 182 0.88 17.87 -0.35
C LYS A 182 0.37 16.64 0.40
N LEU A 183 0.58 15.48 -0.21
CA LEU A 183 0.47 14.19 0.44
C LEU A 183 1.88 13.71 0.75
N GLU A 184 2.12 13.33 1.99
CA GLU A 184 3.38 12.78 2.44
C GLU A 184 3.14 11.37 2.94
N LEU A 185 3.88 10.42 2.38
CA LEU A 185 3.93 9.03 2.80
C LEU A 185 5.29 8.79 3.43
N ASP A 186 5.31 8.29 4.67
CA ASP A 186 6.49 7.79 5.36
C ASP A 186 6.21 6.33 5.75
N LEU A 187 6.84 5.41 5.01
CA LEU A 187 6.86 3.99 5.33
C LEU A 187 8.21 3.66 5.96
N PHE A 188 8.16 3.05 7.12
CA PHE A 188 9.30 2.44 7.77
C PHE A 188 9.01 0.97 7.98
N LEU A 189 9.89 0.11 7.50
CA LEU A 189 9.71 -1.33 7.53
C LEU A 189 11.01 -1.98 7.98
N ARG A 190 10.92 -2.92 8.91
CA ARG A 190 11.97 -3.91 9.18
C ARG A 190 11.63 -5.17 8.41
N TYR A 191 12.49 -5.55 7.47
CA TYR A 191 12.34 -6.76 6.66
C TYR A 191 13.35 -7.85 7.03
N ASP A 192 14.40 -7.49 7.77
CA ASP A 192 15.38 -8.41 8.35
C ASP A 192 15.82 -7.91 9.74
N CYS A 193 16.55 -8.74 10.49
CA CYS A 193 16.96 -8.48 11.85
C CYS A 193 18.28 -7.75 11.98
N THR A 194 18.94 -7.46 10.86
CA THR A 194 20.06 -6.53 10.86
C THR A 194 19.62 -5.18 11.43
N LYS A 195 20.31 -4.73 12.49
CA LYS A 195 20.07 -3.42 13.11
C LYS A 195 20.87 -2.34 12.35
N PRO A 196 20.27 -1.17 12.06
CA PRO A 196 21.01 -0.03 11.51
C PRO A 196 22.16 0.37 12.42
N ARG A 197 23.38 0.40 11.88
CA ARG A 197 24.60 0.76 12.61
C ARG A 197 25.13 2.11 12.19
N ASP A 198 25.13 2.37 10.89
CA ASP A 198 25.88 3.47 10.29
C ASP A 198 25.01 4.73 10.17
N ASN A 199 23.68 4.59 10.18
CA ASN A 199 22.76 5.72 10.14
C ASN A 199 22.09 5.97 11.52
N PRO A 200 22.51 7.00 12.29
CA PRO A 200 21.96 7.28 13.62
C PRO A 200 20.49 7.70 13.60
N SER A 201 20.02 8.31 12.50
CA SER A 201 18.62 8.70 12.33
C SER A 201 17.72 7.47 12.15
N LEU A 202 18.13 6.54 11.27
CA LEU A 202 17.44 5.25 11.09
C LEU A 202 17.48 4.41 12.36
N ARG A 203 18.62 4.38 13.07
CA ARG A 203 18.77 3.67 14.34
C ARG A 203 17.85 4.23 15.43
N ARG A 204 17.71 5.56 15.53
CA ARG A 204 16.75 6.18 16.45
C ARG A 204 15.32 5.79 16.10
N LYS A 205 14.95 5.87 14.82
CA LYS A 205 13.62 5.46 14.35
C LYS A 205 13.34 3.99 14.63
N TYR A 206 14.31 3.11 14.36
CA TYR A 206 14.29 1.69 14.70
C TYR A 206 14.01 1.46 16.19
N ASN A 207 14.75 2.10 17.09
CA ASN A 207 14.56 1.94 18.53
C ASN A 207 13.16 2.41 18.97
N THR A 208 12.63 3.48 18.39
CA THR A 208 11.27 3.99 18.72
C THR A 208 10.11 3.10 18.26
N MET A 209 10.39 2.04 17.49
CA MET A 209 9.37 1.06 17.11
C MET A 209 9.07 0.08 18.24
N TYR A 210 9.96 -0.04 19.22
CA TYR A 210 9.76 -0.84 20.42
C TYR A 210 9.14 0.01 21.53
N THR A 211 8.24 -0.58 22.31
CA THR A 211 7.48 0.11 23.36
C THR A 211 8.38 0.76 24.41
N ASP A 212 9.54 0.14 24.72
CA ASP A 212 10.50 0.63 25.74
C ASP A 212 11.90 0.91 25.17
N GLY A 213 12.04 1.07 23.85
CA GLY A 213 13.34 1.31 23.20
C GLY A 213 14.30 0.11 23.18
N LYS A 214 13.94 -1.01 23.81
CA LYS A 214 14.66 -2.30 23.80
C LYS A 214 13.90 -3.35 22.98
N PRO A 215 14.59 -4.32 22.34
CA PRO A 215 13.94 -5.33 21.51
C PRO A 215 12.88 -6.16 22.26
N GLY A 216 13.04 -6.44 23.56
CA GLY A 216 12.06 -7.21 24.34
C GLY A 216 11.69 -8.56 23.69
N PRO A 217 10.53 -9.15 24.03
CA PRO A 217 10.00 -10.35 23.35
C PRO A 217 9.58 -10.09 21.90
N ASP A 218 9.58 -8.84 21.45
CA ASP A 218 9.29 -8.43 20.08
C ASP A 218 10.58 -8.28 19.23
N GLY A 219 11.75 -8.59 19.79
CA GLY A 219 13.05 -8.33 19.17
C GLY A 219 13.31 -9.14 17.92
N ASN A 220 12.63 -10.29 17.82
CA ASN A 220 12.62 -11.12 16.64
C ASN A 220 11.57 -10.69 15.61
N LYS A 221 10.64 -9.79 15.92
CA LYS A 221 9.51 -9.47 15.04
C LYS A 221 9.86 -8.48 13.94
N LEU A 222 9.38 -8.76 12.74
CA LEU A 222 9.34 -7.82 11.63
C LEU A 222 8.16 -6.86 11.82
N PHE A 223 8.42 -5.57 11.65
CA PHE A 223 7.44 -4.52 11.92
C PHE A 223 7.35 -3.53 10.78
N TYR A 224 6.24 -2.81 10.74
CA TYR A 224 6.03 -1.69 9.84
C TYR A 224 5.42 -0.50 10.58
N LYS A 225 5.67 0.69 10.04
CA LYS A 225 4.96 1.92 10.35
C LYS A 225 4.68 2.66 9.06
N VAL A 226 3.41 2.92 8.80
CA VAL A 226 2.95 3.71 7.66
C VAL A 226 2.23 4.93 8.17
N ASP A 227 2.81 6.10 7.89
CA ASP A 227 2.19 7.39 8.12
C ASP A 227 1.86 8.04 6.77
N ILE A 228 0.60 8.39 6.56
CA ILE A 228 0.15 9.18 5.41
C ILE A 228 -0.43 10.48 5.94
N LYS A 229 0.16 11.60 5.54
CA LYS A 229 -0.18 12.95 6.03
C LYS A 229 -0.63 13.84 4.87
N PHE A 230 -1.71 14.56 5.08
CA PHE A 230 -2.16 15.63 4.20
C PHE A 230 -1.70 16.98 4.78
N LYS A 231 -0.92 17.75 4.02
CA LYS A 231 -0.36 19.03 4.43
C LYS A 231 -0.90 20.16 3.54
N GLU A 232 -1.49 21.17 4.17
CA GLU A 232 -2.01 22.37 3.53
C GLU A 232 -1.03 23.52 3.74
N TYR A 233 -0.55 24.12 2.66
CA TYR A 233 0.33 25.28 2.69
C TYR A 233 -0.35 26.49 2.06
N ARG A 234 -0.11 27.67 2.63
CA ARG A 234 -0.58 28.95 2.09
C ARG A 234 0.61 29.87 1.86
N LYS A 235 0.57 30.65 0.78
CA LYS A 235 1.60 31.66 0.54
C LYS A 235 1.50 32.75 1.60
N ASN A 236 2.61 33.06 2.22
CA ASN A 236 2.77 34.21 3.08
C ASN A 236 3.37 35.33 2.22
N PHE A 237 2.58 36.38 1.97
CA PHE A 237 2.96 37.46 1.07
C PHE A 237 4.15 38.27 1.57
N TRP A 238 4.36 38.32 2.89
CA TRP A 238 5.48 39.07 3.49
C TRP A 238 6.87 38.45 3.21
N CYS A 239 6.96 37.13 3.04
CA CYS A 239 8.24 36.43 2.72
C CYS A 239 8.23 35.78 1.32
N PHE A 240 7.17 35.99 0.54
CA PHE A 240 6.85 35.22 -0.68
C PHE A 240 6.98 33.68 -0.53
N CYS A 241 6.91 33.17 0.70
CA CYS A 241 7.20 31.78 1.05
C CYS A 241 5.92 31.02 1.39
N TYR A 242 5.91 29.69 1.17
CA TYR A 242 4.76 28.86 1.55
C TYR A 242 4.88 28.42 3.01
N LYS A 243 3.97 28.88 3.87
CA LYS A 243 3.89 28.43 5.27
C LYS A 243 2.89 27.28 5.39
N LEU A 244 3.28 26.25 6.15
CA LEU A 244 2.39 25.16 6.54
C LEU A 244 1.28 25.73 7.44
N LYS A 245 0.02 25.46 7.10
CA LYS A 245 -1.15 25.92 7.86
C LYS A 245 -1.84 24.79 8.58
N LYS A 246 -1.91 23.61 7.96
CA LYS A 246 -2.57 22.46 8.55
C LYS A 246 -1.88 21.16 8.16
N THR A 247 -1.76 20.26 9.12
CA THR A 247 -1.35 18.87 8.90
C THR A 247 -2.45 17.98 9.43
N ARG A 248 -2.86 16.99 8.64
CA ARG A 248 -3.83 15.98 9.04
C ARG A 248 -3.23 14.60 8.79
N ALA A 249 -3.23 13.74 9.80
CA ALA A 249 -2.93 12.32 9.60
C ALA A 249 -4.14 11.66 8.93
N LEU A 250 -3.92 11.05 7.77
CA LEU A 250 -4.91 10.22 7.07
C LEU A 250 -4.76 8.77 7.49
N VAL A 251 -3.51 8.34 7.65
CA VAL A 251 -3.14 7.02 8.18
C VAL A 251 -2.01 7.23 9.17
N ALA A 252 -2.11 6.58 10.31
CA ALA A 252 -0.99 6.33 11.21
C ALA A 252 -1.13 4.89 11.72
N LYS A 253 -0.56 3.93 10.99
CA LYS A 253 -0.60 2.51 11.36
C LYS A 253 0.80 2.04 11.69
N LYS A 254 0.94 1.33 12.80
CA LYS A 254 2.13 0.56 13.16
C LYS A 254 1.72 -0.85 13.57
N GLY A 255 2.59 -1.82 13.37
CA GLY A 255 2.34 -3.18 13.81
C GLY A 255 3.45 -4.15 13.46
N HIS A 256 3.34 -5.35 14.00
CA HIS A 256 4.15 -6.49 13.63
C HIS A 256 3.41 -7.31 12.58
N PHE A 257 4.16 -7.88 11.65
CA PHE A 257 3.57 -8.64 10.55
C PHE A 257 4.16 -10.03 10.37
N ALA A 258 5.34 -10.29 10.93
CA ALA A 258 5.91 -11.60 10.93
C ALA A 258 6.87 -11.77 12.10
N GLU A 259 7.06 -13.02 12.49
CA GLU A 259 8.27 -13.42 13.20
C GLU A 259 9.43 -13.34 12.19
N GLY A 260 10.55 -12.75 12.60
CA GLY A 260 11.75 -12.70 11.79
C GLY A 260 12.46 -14.06 11.74
N PRO A 261 13.43 -14.22 10.84
CA PRO A 261 14.21 -15.46 10.72
C PRO A 261 14.85 -15.90 12.06
N LYS A 262 15.22 -17.17 12.19
CA LYS A 262 15.85 -17.69 13.43
C LYS A 262 17.09 -16.90 13.86
N SER A 263 17.78 -16.25 12.93
CA SER A 263 18.88 -15.31 13.20
C SER A 263 18.49 -14.16 14.15
N CYS A 264 17.21 -13.81 14.21
CA CYS A 264 16.66 -12.76 15.05
C CYS A 264 16.46 -13.15 16.52
N ILE A 265 16.38 -14.45 16.82
CA ILE A 265 16.13 -14.98 18.17
C ILE A 265 17.28 -14.62 19.12
N ARG A 266 18.50 -14.48 18.57
CA ARG A 266 19.68 -14.03 19.31
C ARG A 266 19.56 -12.61 19.86
N ASP A 267 18.76 -11.74 19.25
CA ASP A 267 18.56 -10.37 19.70
C ASP A 267 17.50 -10.27 20.81
N SER A 268 16.53 -11.18 20.83
CA SER A 268 15.53 -11.29 21.92
C SER A 268 16.10 -11.89 23.21
N GLN A 269 17.18 -12.68 23.12
CA GLN A 269 17.79 -13.40 24.26
C GLN A 269 18.95 -12.65 24.93
N ARG A 270 19.38 -11.50 24.41
CA ARG A 270 20.44 -10.66 24.98
C ARG A 270 19.91 -9.40 25.69
N GLY A 271 18.61 -9.37 25.99
CA GLY A 271 17.92 -8.27 26.66
C GLY A 271 18.19 -8.21 28.15
#